data_AF-A0A8J8AJZ9-F1
#
_entry.id   AF-A0A8J8AJZ9-F1
#
_cell.length_a   1.000
_cell.length_b   1.000
_cell.length_c   1.000
_cell.angle_alpha   90.00
_cell.angle_beta   90.00
_cell.angle_gamma   90.00
#
_symmetry.space_group_name_H-M   'P 1'
#
loop_
_entity.id
_entity.type
_entity.pdbx_description
1 polymer ?
#
loop_
_entity_poly.entity_id
_entity_poly.type
_entity_poly.pdbx_seq_one_letter_code
_entity_poly.pdbx_strand_id
1 'polypeptide(L)'
;MALVGIIGAGIGGIATAVQLKRYGIESVIFERDRIGGLIRNAYSVENTMFFPDGIKGEKVVEILEEYVKKYDLKILYEEVKVVRKTGELFEVETDKGTYRFKYLVVATGTRPRKLPFEGIVYHVAEVPKKHYGRVLIIGGGDVAFDYAMTMSEMSDEVIILMRSEPKALPYLQKLVSERPNITTLRGQLREIERGEKLLAKTSAGDFEVDLVLGAIGRVPNVELVEGIEDDNLFLVGDVKNGIYRQTALSIADGIKTAMIIWRRERYGDTE
;
A
#
# COMPACT_ATOMS: atom_id res chain seq x y z
N MET A 1 -3.47 8.08 28.83
CA MET A 1 -3.89 8.55 27.49
C MET A 1 -2.71 8.32 26.56
N ALA A 2 -2.92 7.74 25.38
CA ALA A 2 -1.80 7.49 24.46
C ALA A 2 -1.25 8.82 23.94
N LEU A 3 0.08 8.91 23.79
CA LEU A 3 0.75 10.14 23.41
C LEU A 3 0.71 10.38 21.90
N VAL A 4 0.76 9.29 21.13
CA VAL A 4 0.91 9.29 19.67
C VAL A 4 -0.28 8.60 19.01
N GLY A 5 -0.92 9.27 18.05
CA GLY A 5 -1.86 8.67 17.12
C GLY A 5 -1.16 8.25 15.84
N ILE A 6 -1.43 7.06 15.31
CA ILE A 6 -0.85 6.55 14.08
C ILE A 6 -1.98 6.17 13.13
N ILE A 7 -2.08 6.79 11.97
CA ILE A 7 -3.13 6.50 10.98
C ILE A 7 -2.57 5.55 9.92
N GLY A 8 -3.02 4.29 9.94
CA GLY A 8 -2.66 3.21 9.02
C GLY A 8 -1.82 2.11 9.64
N ALA A 9 -2.27 0.86 9.53
CA ALA A 9 -1.55 -0.34 9.98
C ALA A 9 -0.79 -1.03 8.83
N GLY A 10 -0.25 -0.24 7.91
CA GLY A 10 0.78 -0.70 6.98
C GLY A 10 2.13 -0.88 7.69
N ILE A 11 3.13 -1.39 6.96
CA ILE A 11 4.44 -1.70 7.56
C ILE A 11 5.12 -0.50 8.23
N GLY A 12 4.98 0.70 7.66
CA GLY A 12 5.56 1.91 8.24
C GLY A 12 4.89 2.28 9.58
N GLY A 13 3.56 2.23 9.66
CA GLY A 13 2.82 2.51 10.89
C GLY A 13 3.13 1.50 12.00
N ILE A 14 3.20 0.22 11.66
CA ILE A 14 3.57 -0.84 12.60
C ILE A 14 5.01 -0.71 13.06
N ALA A 15 5.96 -0.43 12.15
CA ALA A 15 7.36 -0.19 12.51
C ALA A 15 7.51 0.99 13.49
N THR A 16 6.78 2.09 13.24
CA THR A 16 6.72 3.24 14.17
C THR A 16 6.20 2.80 15.54
N ALA A 17 5.07 2.10 15.59
CA ALA A 17 4.44 1.69 16.84
C ALA A 17 5.31 0.74 17.67
N VAL A 18 5.93 -0.26 17.02
CA VAL A 18 6.89 -1.17 17.65
C VAL A 18 8.05 -0.38 18.25
N GLN A 19 8.62 0.56 17.49
CA GLN A 19 9.77 1.33 17.97
C GLN A 19 9.39 2.29 19.12
N LEU A 20 8.21 2.93 19.06
CA LEU A 20 7.67 3.72 20.18
C LEU A 20 7.47 2.87 21.44
N LYS A 21 6.91 1.66 21.30
CA LYS A 21 6.72 0.73 22.42
C LYS A 21 8.05 0.36 23.09
N ARG A 22 9.12 0.15 22.30
CA ARG A 22 10.48 -0.09 22.82
C ARG A 22 11.05 1.08 23.61
N TYR A 23 10.60 2.30 23.32
CA TYR A 23 10.93 3.51 24.06
C TYR A 23 10.02 3.78 25.27
N GLY A 24 9.02 2.91 25.53
CA GLY A 24 8.04 3.11 26.59
C GLY A 24 6.99 4.19 26.27
N ILE A 25 6.82 4.54 24.99
CA ILE A 25 5.81 5.53 24.55
C ILE A 25 4.58 4.79 24.03
N GLU A 26 3.44 5.04 24.68
CA GLU A 26 2.16 4.44 24.29
C GLU A 26 1.57 5.17 23.06
N SER A 27 1.13 4.37 22.08
CA SER A 27 0.52 4.83 20.84
C SER A 27 -0.78 4.08 20.54
N VAL A 28 -1.60 4.67 19.67
CA VAL A 28 -2.82 4.04 19.12
C VAL A 28 -2.73 4.05 17.60
N ILE A 29 -2.91 2.89 16.97
CA ILE A 29 -2.99 2.76 15.53
C ILE A 29 -4.47 2.74 15.11
N PHE A 30 -4.84 3.54 14.13
CA PHE A 30 -6.14 3.50 13.46
C PHE A 30 -6.01 2.76 12.13
N GLU A 31 -6.80 1.72 11.94
CA GLU A 31 -6.86 0.94 10.70
C GLU A 31 -8.31 0.74 10.27
N ARG A 32 -8.63 1.01 9.01
CA ARG A 32 -10.02 0.94 8.54
C ARG A 32 -10.45 -0.47 8.10
N ASP A 33 -9.50 -1.35 7.80
CA ASP A 33 -9.77 -2.66 7.22
C ASP A 33 -9.01 -3.77 7.99
N ARG A 34 -7.77 -4.04 7.61
CA ARG A 34 -6.90 -5.02 8.28
C ARG A 34 -5.43 -4.68 8.07
N ILE A 35 -4.59 -5.26 8.92
CA ILE A 35 -3.13 -5.08 8.91
C ILE A 35 -2.53 -5.38 7.54
N GLY A 36 -1.45 -4.66 7.19
CA GLY A 36 -0.57 -4.97 6.07
C GLY A 36 -0.65 -3.97 4.91
N GLY A 37 -1.70 -3.16 4.82
CA GLY A 37 -1.80 -2.08 3.84
C GLY A 37 -1.56 -2.57 2.39
N LEU A 38 -0.58 -1.96 1.71
CA LEU A 38 -0.25 -2.27 0.31
C LEU A 38 0.44 -3.60 0.09
N ILE A 39 1.17 -4.10 1.09
CA ILE A 39 1.91 -5.39 1.01
C ILE A 39 0.97 -6.56 0.76
N ARG A 40 -0.30 -6.44 1.13
CA ARG A 40 -1.35 -7.42 0.80
C ARG A 40 -1.50 -7.69 -0.70
N ASN A 41 -1.05 -6.76 -1.55
CA ASN A 41 -1.11 -6.87 -3.00
C ASN A 41 0.19 -7.38 -3.62
N ALA A 42 1.23 -7.62 -2.83
CA ALA A 42 2.55 -7.99 -3.34
C ALA A 42 2.63 -9.49 -3.59
N TYR A 43 3.07 -9.88 -4.80
CA TYR A 43 3.43 -11.26 -5.11
C TYR A 43 4.65 -11.69 -4.26
N SER A 44 5.71 -10.88 -4.31
CA SER A 44 6.96 -11.10 -3.57
C SER A 44 7.55 -9.77 -3.10
N VAL A 45 8.06 -9.76 -1.87
CA VAL A 45 8.77 -8.64 -1.27
C VAL A 45 10.25 -8.99 -1.18
N GLU A 46 11.06 -8.46 -2.08
CA GLU A 46 12.50 -8.77 -2.18
C GLU A 46 13.39 -7.63 -1.66
N ASN A 47 12.84 -6.42 -1.58
CA ASN A 47 13.55 -5.18 -1.22
C ASN A 47 13.77 -4.98 0.29
N THR A 48 13.89 -6.06 1.07
CA THR A 48 14.13 -6.02 2.52
C THR A 48 15.46 -6.66 2.94
N MET A 49 16.26 -7.15 1.98
CA MET A 49 17.62 -7.73 2.15
C MET A 49 17.76 -8.94 3.10
N PHE A 50 16.71 -9.31 3.83
CA PHE A 50 16.72 -10.47 4.74
C PHE A 50 16.11 -11.75 4.14
N PHE A 51 15.50 -11.64 2.96
CA PHE A 51 14.88 -12.75 2.24
C PHE A 51 15.50 -12.84 0.84
N PRO A 52 16.59 -13.61 0.66
CA PRO A 52 17.31 -13.67 -0.60
C PRO A 52 16.45 -14.21 -1.76
N ASP A 53 15.49 -15.09 -1.45
CA ASP A 53 14.53 -15.63 -2.41
C ASP A 53 13.20 -14.84 -2.44
N GLY A 54 13.16 -13.70 -1.74
CA GLY A 54 11.94 -12.95 -1.49
C GLY A 54 11.02 -13.60 -0.44
N ILE A 55 9.96 -12.88 -0.10
CA ILE A 55 8.92 -13.33 0.81
C ILE A 55 7.55 -12.90 0.29
N LYS A 56 6.58 -13.82 0.26
CA LYS A 56 5.22 -13.51 -0.19
C LYS A 56 4.58 -12.40 0.64
N GLY A 57 3.78 -11.55 0.01
CA GLY A 57 3.10 -10.45 0.69
C GLY A 57 2.27 -10.91 1.89
N GLU A 58 1.55 -12.03 1.76
CA GLU A 58 0.77 -12.60 2.86
C GLU A 58 1.64 -13.00 4.05
N LYS A 59 2.82 -13.58 3.81
CA LYS A 59 3.73 -13.97 4.89
C LYS A 59 4.30 -12.75 5.60
N VAL A 60 4.55 -11.66 4.88
CA VAL A 60 4.93 -10.39 5.51
C VAL A 60 3.79 -9.86 6.39
N VAL A 61 2.53 -9.95 5.95
CA VAL A 61 1.39 -9.54 6.78
C VAL A 61 1.29 -10.38 8.05
N GLU A 62 1.46 -11.71 7.98
CA GLU A 62 1.51 -12.57 9.16
C GLU A 62 2.60 -12.12 10.15
N ILE A 63 3.80 -11.78 9.66
CA ILE A 63 4.89 -11.25 10.49
C ILE A 63 4.48 -9.93 11.15
N LEU A 64 3.80 -9.03 10.44
CA LEU A 64 3.30 -7.78 11.02
C LEU A 64 2.28 -8.05 12.14
N GLU A 65 1.40 -9.02 11.98
CA GLU A 65 0.46 -9.45 13.02
C GLU A 65 1.20 -10.05 14.24
N GLU A 66 2.28 -10.80 14.02
CA GLU A 66 3.14 -11.28 15.11
C GLU A 66 3.80 -10.13 15.87
N TYR A 67 4.26 -9.07 15.19
CA TYR A 67 4.76 -7.86 15.85
C TYR A 67 3.68 -7.16 16.68
N VAL A 68 2.47 -7.04 16.15
CA VAL A 68 1.32 -6.45 16.86
C VAL A 68 1.04 -7.22 18.15
N LYS A 69 1.00 -8.56 18.08
CA LYS A 69 0.77 -9.42 19.26
C LYS A 69 1.93 -9.35 20.26
N LYS A 70 3.17 -9.48 19.77
CA LYS A 70 4.38 -9.51 20.61
C LYS A 70 4.57 -8.23 21.43
N TYR A 71 4.27 -7.08 20.84
CA TYR A 71 4.43 -5.78 21.48
C TYR A 71 3.14 -5.22 22.09
N ASP A 72 2.05 -6.00 22.08
CA ASP A 72 0.72 -5.58 22.57
C ASP A 72 0.31 -4.22 22.01
N LEU A 73 0.41 -4.07 20.68
CA LEU A 73 0.11 -2.80 20.02
C LEU A 73 -1.40 -2.57 19.97
N LYS A 74 -1.84 -1.41 20.44
CA LYS A 74 -3.26 -1.04 20.41
C LYS A 74 -3.68 -0.60 19.01
N ILE A 75 -4.50 -1.42 18.36
CA ILE A 75 -5.14 -1.11 17.08
C ILE A 75 -6.63 -0.88 17.30
N LEU A 76 -7.12 0.26 16.83
CA LEU A 76 -8.53 0.56 16.69
C LEU A 76 -8.92 0.35 15.23
N TYR A 77 -9.82 -0.61 15.00
CA TYR A 77 -10.38 -0.86 13.67
C TYR A 77 -11.47 0.17 13.37
N GLU A 78 -11.03 1.38 13.00
CA GLU A 78 -11.81 2.60 12.84
C GLU A 78 -11.25 3.39 11.65
N GLU A 79 -12.16 3.99 10.87
CA GLU A 79 -11.77 4.83 9.75
C GLU A 79 -11.68 6.28 10.22
N VAL A 80 -10.48 6.85 10.16
CA VAL A 80 -10.28 8.30 10.40
C VAL A 80 -10.94 9.08 9.29
N LYS A 81 -11.87 9.97 9.67
CA LYS A 81 -12.62 10.84 8.76
C LYS A 81 -12.06 12.24 8.71
N VAL A 82 -11.63 12.77 9.87
CA VAL A 82 -11.11 14.14 9.95
C VAL A 82 -9.95 14.20 10.95
N VAL A 83 -8.94 15.01 10.61
CA VAL A 83 -7.89 15.43 11.54
C VAL A 83 -7.95 16.95 11.64
N ARG A 84 -7.86 17.48 12.85
CA ARG A 84 -7.76 18.92 13.11
C ARG A 84 -6.63 19.18 14.10
N LYS A 85 -5.95 20.32 13.95
CA LYS A 85 -5.07 20.84 14.99
C LYS A 85 -5.87 21.73 15.94
N THR A 86 -5.82 21.46 17.23
CA THR A 86 -6.54 22.22 18.26
C THR A 86 -5.58 22.56 19.40
N GLY A 87 -5.05 23.80 19.38
CA GLY A 87 -3.97 24.20 20.28
C GLY A 87 -2.75 23.31 20.10
N GLU A 88 -2.26 22.70 21.18
CA GLU A 88 -1.09 21.81 21.17
C GLU A 88 -1.40 20.36 20.76
N LEU A 89 -2.66 19.98 20.60
CA LEU A 89 -3.06 18.60 20.29
C LEU A 89 -3.60 18.45 18.86
N PHE A 90 -3.52 17.23 18.34
CA PHE A 90 -4.26 16.78 17.16
C PHE A 90 -5.55 16.10 17.63
N GLU A 91 -6.68 16.54 17.11
CA GLU A 91 -7.96 15.88 17.26
C GLU A 91 -8.22 14.99 16.03
N VAL A 92 -8.42 13.69 16.29
CA VAL A 92 -8.65 12.65 15.28
C VAL A 92 -10.08 12.14 15.45
N GLU A 93 -10.92 12.43 14.47
CA GLU A 93 -12.31 12.00 14.41
C GLU A 93 -12.44 10.78 13.51
N THR A 94 -13.02 9.72 14.05
CA THR A 94 -13.28 8.46 13.35
C THR A 94 -14.78 8.24 13.16
N ASP A 95 -15.14 7.15 12.50
CA ASP A 95 -16.52 6.66 12.44
C ASP A 95 -17.08 6.20 13.80
N LYS A 96 -16.27 6.08 14.85
CA LYS A 96 -16.70 5.59 16.18
C LYS A 96 -16.40 6.53 17.34
N GLY A 97 -15.55 7.54 17.18
CA GLY A 97 -15.24 8.47 18.25
C GLY A 97 -14.21 9.53 17.91
N THR A 98 -13.89 10.34 18.91
CA THR A 98 -12.91 11.43 18.79
C THR A 98 -11.79 11.22 19.80
N TYR A 99 -10.55 11.34 19.32
CA TYR A 99 -9.34 11.07 20.08
C TYR A 99 -8.39 12.26 20.00
N ARG A 100 -7.55 12.46 21.02
CA ARG A 100 -6.59 13.56 21.06
C ARG A 100 -5.18 13.06 21.34
N PHE A 101 -4.22 13.56 20.59
CA PHE A 101 -2.82 13.15 20.65
C PHE A 101 -1.89 14.36 20.59
N LYS A 102 -0.72 14.27 21.23
CA LYS A 102 0.33 15.30 21.10
C LYS A 102 1.04 15.18 19.75
N TYR A 103 1.29 13.94 19.32
CA TYR A 103 1.92 13.62 18.05
C TYR A 103 0.97 12.86 17.14
N LEU A 104 1.05 13.13 15.84
CA LEU A 104 0.32 12.38 14.83
C LEU A 104 1.27 11.85 13.77
N VAL A 105 1.17 10.55 13.50
CA VAL A 105 1.92 9.87 12.44
C VAL A 105 0.94 9.40 11.38
N VAL A 106 1.08 9.90 10.15
CA VAL A 106 0.28 9.51 9.00
C VAL A 106 1.06 8.47 8.20
N ALA A 107 0.58 7.23 8.21
CA ALA A 107 1.13 6.08 7.51
C ALA A 107 0.08 5.46 6.56
N THR A 108 -0.75 6.32 5.96
CA THR A 108 -1.93 5.99 5.12
C THR A 108 -1.57 5.46 3.73
N GLY A 109 -0.29 5.44 3.38
CA GLY A 109 0.22 4.94 2.10
C GLY A 109 -0.34 5.71 0.89
N THR A 110 -0.69 4.97 -0.16
CA THR A 110 -1.17 5.52 -1.43
C THR A 110 -2.42 4.78 -1.91
N ARG A 111 -3.23 5.43 -2.74
CA ARG A 111 -4.37 4.81 -3.46
C ARG A 111 -4.10 4.72 -4.97
N PRO A 112 -4.68 3.74 -5.68
CA PRO A 112 -4.45 3.61 -7.12
C PRO A 112 -5.06 4.79 -7.89
N ARG A 113 -4.43 5.19 -9.00
CA ARG A 113 -5.08 6.01 -10.02
C ARG A 113 -6.12 5.16 -10.73
N LYS A 114 -7.31 5.73 -10.97
CA LYS A 114 -8.42 5.06 -11.65
C LYS A 114 -8.56 5.53 -13.09
N LEU A 115 -8.90 4.59 -13.97
CA LEU A 115 -9.40 4.86 -15.30
C LEU A 115 -10.91 5.15 -15.23
N PRO A 116 -11.47 5.92 -16.18
CA PRO A 116 -12.89 6.25 -16.23
C PRO A 116 -13.73 5.09 -16.80
N PHE A 117 -13.40 3.84 -16.43
CA PHE A 117 -14.10 2.64 -16.88
C PHE A 117 -14.49 1.80 -15.66
N GLU A 118 -15.70 1.26 -15.69
CA GLU A 118 -16.16 0.29 -14.70
C GLU A 118 -15.59 -1.11 -14.97
N GLY A 119 -15.75 -2.03 -14.00
CA GLY A 119 -15.28 -3.41 -14.13
C GLY A 119 -13.77 -3.61 -13.93
N ILE A 120 -13.03 -2.57 -13.56
CA ILE A 120 -11.59 -2.65 -13.26
C ILE A 120 -11.36 -2.81 -11.76
N VAL A 121 -10.61 -3.85 -11.39
CA VAL A 121 -10.11 -4.06 -10.03
C VAL A 121 -8.70 -3.46 -9.91
N TYR A 122 -8.41 -2.72 -8.84
CA TYR A 122 -7.12 -2.01 -8.70
C TYR A 122 -6.18 -2.64 -7.64
N HIS A 123 -6.69 -3.63 -6.92
CA HIS A 123 -6.01 -4.33 -5.85
C HIS A 123 -6.14 -5.82 -6.09
N VAL A 124 -5.02 -6.49 -6.42
CA VAL A 124 -5.04 -7.94 -6.66
C VAL A 124 -5.49 -8.72 -5.40
N ALA A 125 -5.28 -8.13 -4.21
CA ALA A 125 -5.74 -8.69 -2.94
C ALA A 125 -7.28 -8.78 -2.80
N GLU A 126 -8.03 -8.03 -3.62
CA GLU A 126 -9.49 -8.05 -3.67
C GLU A 126 -10.03 -9.08 -4.67
N VAL A 127 -9.15 -9.70 -5.47
CA VAL A 127 -9.52 -10.70 -6.47
C VAL A 127 -9.81 -12.04 -5.76
N PRO A 128 -11.00 -12.65 -5.99
CA PRO A 128 -11.31 -13.97 -5.45
C PRO A 128 -10.29 -15.03 -5.86
N LYS A 129 -9.87 -15.87 -4.92
CA LYS A 129 -8.97 -17.01 -5.21
C LYS A 129 -9.74 -18.12 -5.92
N LYS A 130 -9.77 -18.06 -7.25
CA LYS A 130 -10.35 -19.06 -8.16
C LYS A 130 -9.58 -19.08 -9.47
N HIS A 131 -9.86 -20.07 -10.32
CA HIS A 131 -9.33 -20.12 -11.68
C HIS A 131 -9.99 -19.07 -12.58
N TYR A 132 -9.19 -18.45 -13.44
CA TYR A 132 -9.60 -17.51 -14.48
C TYR A 132 -9.13 -18.04 -15.85
N GLY A 133 -9.92 -17.84 -16.90
CA GLY A 133 -9.45 -18.15 -18.26
C GLY A 133 -8.44 -17.09 -18.71
N ARG A 134 -8.88 -15.84 -18.85
CA ARG A 134 -8.04 -14.74 -19.33
C ARG A 134 -8.13 -13.52 -18.44
N VAL A 135 -6.97 -12.93 -18.12
CA VAL A 135 -6.84 -11.71 -17.32
C VAL A 135 -6.10 -10.63 -18.09
N LEU A 136 -6.65 -9.42 -18.11
CA LEU A 136 -6.00 -8.25 -18.71
C LEU A 136 -5.51 -7.30 -17.61
N ILE A 137 -4.24 -6.91 -17.66
CA ILE A 137 -3.63 -5.98 -16.71
C ILE A 137 -3.22 -4.70 -17.44
N ILE A 138 -3.75 -3.56 -17.02
CA ILE A 138 -3.45 -2.26 -17.61
C ILE A 138 -2.36 -1.56 -16.79
N GLY A 139 -1.16 -1.46 -17.35
CA GLY A 139 -0.03 -0.82 -16.68
C GLY A 139 1.31 -1.38 -17.14
N GLY A 140 2.38 -0.62 -16.89
CA GLY A 140 3.74 -1.01 -17.27
C GLY A 140 4.79 -0.79 -16.19
N GLY A 141 4.39 -0.49 -14.96
CA GLY A 141 5.31 -0.37 -13.81
C GLY A 141 5.35 -1.65 -12.97
N ASP A 142 6.13 -1.63 -11.89
CA ASP A 142 6.35 -2.81 -11.02
C ASP A 142 5.04 -3.49 -10.58
N VAL A 143 4.06 -2.70 -10.13
CA VAL A 143 2.76 -3.22 -9.67
C VAL A 143 2.03 -4.02 -10.76
N ALA A 144 2.14 -3.61 -12.04
CA ALA A 144 1.48 -4.34 -13.13
C ALA A 144 2.12 -5.72 -13.36
N PHE A 145 3.45 -5.76 -13.30
CA PHE A 145 4.21 -7.00 -13.48
C PHE A 145 4.08 -7.93 -12.26
N ASP A 146 4.05 -7.35 -11.05
CA ASP A 146 3.82 -8.09 -9.81
C ASP A 146 2.40 -8.70 -9.75
N TYR A 147 1.39 -7.94 -10.20
CA TYR A 147 0.04 -8.48 -10.40
C TYR A 147 0.02 -9.59 -11.45
N ALA A 148 0.80 -9.47 -12.53
CA ALA A 148 0.88 -10.49 -13.57
C ALA A 148 1.45 -11.80 -13.03
N MET A 149 2.50 -11.75 -12.21
CA MET A 149 3.03 -12.93 -11.52
C MET A 149 1.97 -13.60 -10.65
N THR A 150 1.23 -12.82 -9.84
CA THR A 150 0.12 -13.34 -9.02
C THR A 150 -0.96 -14.00 -9.88
N MET A 151 -1.43 -13.32 -10.92
CA MET A 151 -2.51 -13.84 -11.76
C MET A 151 -2.08 -15.02 -12.63
N SER A 152 -0.78 -15.13 -12.97
CA SER A 152 -0.26 -16.26 -13.74
C SER A 152 -0.38 -17.59 -13.01
N GLU A 153 -0.47 -17.59 -11.68
CA GLU A 153 -0.70 -18.81 -10.87
C GLU A 153 -2.18 -19.22 -10.85
N MET A 154 -3.09 -18.37 -11.31
CA MET A 154 -4.55 -18.55 -11.22
C MET A 154 -5.27 -18.39 -12.57
N SER A 155 -4.53 -18.27 -13.68
CA SER A 155 -5.13 -17.99 -14.98
C SER A 155 -4.50 -18.78 -16.12
N ASP A 156 -5.30 -19.16 -17.13
CA ASP A 156 -4.79 -19.80 -18.34
C ASP A 156 -3.94 -18.81 -19.17
N GLU A 157 -4.33 -17.53 -19.22
CA GLU A 157 -3.62 -16.47 -19.93
C GLU A 157 -3.67 -15.14 -19.18
N VAL A 158 -2.53 -14.46 -19.10
CA VAL A 158 -2.40 -13.10 -18.55
C VAL A 158 -1.81 -12.18 -19.61
N ILE A 159 -2.47 -11.06 -19.85
CA ILE A 159 -2.02 -10.06 -20.83
C ILE A 159 -1.69 -8.77 -20.08
N ILE A 160 -0.45 -8.30 -20.17
CA ILE A 160 -0.06 -6.97 -19.69
C ILE A 160 -0.15 -5.99 -20.86
N LEU A 161 -1.11 -5.05 -20.79
CA LEU A 161 -1.28 -3.99 -21.77
C LEU A 161 -0.67 -2.68 -21.27
N MET A 162 0.29 -2.15 -22.03
CA MET A 162 1.03 -0.93 -21.67
C MET A 162 1.14 0.05 -22.84
N ARG A 163 1.13 1.36 -22.55
CA ARG A 163 1.18 2.41 -23.58
C ARG A 163 2.56 2.63 -24.19
N SER A 164 3.60 2.29 -23.44
CA SER A 164 5.01 2.55 -23.76
C SER A 164 5.85 1.33 -23.40
N GLU A 165 7.17 1.44 -23.52
CA GLU A 165 8.08 0.46 -22.91
C GLU A 165 7.77 0.26 -21.42
N PRO A 166 8.02 -0.96 -20.89
CA PRO A 166 7.89 -1.24 -19.48
C PRO A 166 8.83 -0.38 -18.66
N LYS A 167 8.27 0.22 -17.60
CA LYS A 167 8.98 0.97 -16.57
C LYS A 167 9.25 0.14 -15.33
N ALA A 168 8.83 -1.12 -15.32
CA ALA A 168 9.10 -2.06 -14.25
C ALA A 168 10.60 -2.35 -14.12
N LEU A 169 11.04 -2.81 -12.97
CA LEU A 169 12.42 -3.24 -12.73
C LEU A 169 12.83 -4.31 -13.75
N PRO A 170 14.04 -4.22 -14.35
CA PRO A 170 14.50 -5.19 -15.34
C PRO A 170 14.46 -6.65 -14.85
N TYR A 171 14.74 -6.87 -13.57
CA TYR A 171 14.62 -8.19 -12.94
C TYR A 171 13.19 -8.73 -13.01
N LEU A 172 12.20 -7.92 -12.66
CA LEU A 172 10.79 -8.32 -12.71
C LEU A 172 10.29 -8.52 -14.15
N GLN A 173 10.80 -7.72 -15.10
CA GLN A 173 10.55 -7.95 -16.53
C GLN A 173 11.08 -9.31 -16.98
N LYS A 174 12.28 -9.69 -16.54
CA LYS A 174 12.87 -11.01 -16.82
C LYS A 174 11.98 -12.13 -16.27
N LEU A 175 11.58 -12.05 -15.00
CA LEU A 175 10.71 -13.06 -14.38
C LEU A 175 9.39 -13.23 -15.15
N VAL A 176 8.76 -12.13 -15.56
CA VAL A 176 7.54 -12.18 -16.39
C VAL A 176 7.81 -12.80 -17.75
N SER A 177 8.94 -12.49 -18.41
CA SER A 177 9.28 -13.07 -19.71
C SER A 177 9.55 -14.57 -19.70
N GLU A 178 9.90 -15.12 -18.54
CA GLU A 178 10.12 -16.56 -18.33
C GLU A 178 8.82 -17.32 -18.05
N ARG A 179 7.68 -16.62 -17.87
CA ARG A 179 6.37 -17.23 -17.65
C ARG A 179 5.63 -17.45 -18.98
N PRO A 180 5.33 -18.70 -19.37
CA PRO A 180 4.79 -18.99 -20.70
C PRO A 180 3.35 -18.52 -20.91
N ASN A 181 2.59 -18.31 -19.83
CA ASN A 181 1.20 -17.84 -19.89
C ASN A 181 1.04 -16.33 -19.71
N ILE A 182 2.15 -15.56 -19.71
CA ILE A 182 2.11 -14.10 -19.65
C ILE A 182 2.57 -13.52 -20.98
N THR A 183 1.74 -12.64 -21.56
CA THR A 183 2.09 -11.89 -22.78
C THR A 183 2.08 -10.39 -22.50
N THR A 184 3.10 -9.67 -22.95
CA THR A 184 3.14 -8.20 -22.90
C THR A 184 2.75 -7.60 -24.25
N LEU A 185 1.79 -6.67 -24.27
CA LEU A 185 1.31 -6.00 -25.48
C LEU A 185 1.37 -4.48 -25.33
N ARG A 186 1.66 -3.79 -26.44
CA ARG A 186 1.55 -2.34 -26.51
C ARG A 186 0.13 -1.93 -26.90
N GLY A 187 -0.51 -1.13 -26.07
CA GLY A 187 -1.78 -0.54 -26.39
C GLY A 187 -2.40 0.26 -25.26
N GLN A 188 -3.61 0.74 -25.53
CA GLN A 188 -4.41 1.51 -24.60
C GLN A 188 -5.84 0.98 -24.57
N LEU A 189 -6.37 0.79 -23.37
CA LEU A 189 -7.78 0.49 -23.14
C LEU A 189 -8.64 1.70 -23.56
N ARG A 190 -9.67 1.44 -24.36
CA ARG A 190 -10.60 2.46 -24.87
C ARG A 190 -11.99 2.33 -24.25
N GLU A 191 -12.43 1.11 -24.00
CA GLU A 191 -13.77 0.80 -23.50
C GLU A 191 -13.78 -0.58 -22.83
N ILE A 192 -14.70 -0.77 -21.88
CA ILE A 192 -15.03 -2.09 -21.32
C ILE A 192 -16.54 -2.26 -21.46
N GLU A 193 -16.95 -3.31 -22.17
CA GLU A 193 -18.35 -3.73 -22.25
C GLU A 193 -18.58 -4.93 -21.34
N ARG A 194 -19.78 -5.00 -20.75
CA ARG A 194 -20.16 -6.05 -19.79
C ARG A 194 -21.14 -7.03 -20.42
N GLY A 195 -20.70 -8.28 -20.59
CA GLY A 195 -21.54 -9.42 -20.94
C GLY A 195 -21.41 -10.53 -19.89
N GLU A 196 -21.45 -11.80 -20.32
CA GLU A 196 -21.07 -12.95 -19.47
C GLU A 196 -19.61 -12.85 -19.02
N LYS A 197 -18.76 -12.33 -19.91
CA LYS A 197 -17.38 -11.88 -19.65
C LYS A 197 -17.23 -10.39 -19.93
N LEU A 198 -16.08 -9.82 -19.59
CA LEU A 198 -15.73 -8.44 -19.93
C LEU A 198 -15.13 -8.41 -21.34
N LEU A 199 -15.63 -7.54 -22.21
CA LEU A 199 -14.99 -7.26 -23.49
C LEU A 199 -14.21 -5.95 -23.38
N ALA A 200 -12.88 -6.06 -23.31
CA ALA A 200 -11.97 -4.93 -23.24
C ALA A 200 -11.55 -4.53 -24.66
N LYS A 201 -12.04 -3.39 -25.14
CA LYS A 201 -11.65 -2.84 -26.44
C LYS A 201 -10.40 -2.00 -26.31
N THR A 202 -9.39 -2.29 -27.12
CA THR A 202 -8.09 -1.64 -27.01
C THR A 202 -7.55 -1.20 -28.36
N SER A 203 -6.48 -0.39 -28.36
CA SER A 203 -5.76 -0.08 -29.60
C SER A 203 -4.97 -1.26 -30.18
N ALA A 204 -4.84 -2.37 -29.45
CA ALA A 204 -4.11 -3.58 -29.86
C ALA A 204 -5.03 -4.74 -30.27
N GLY A 205 -6.34 -4.49 -30.34
CA GLY A 205 -7.37 -5.50 -30.53
C GLY A 205 -8.33 -5.58 -29.34
N ASP A 206 -9.39 -6.35 -29.51
CA ASP A 206 -10.42 -6.55 -28.50
C ASP A 206 -10.18 -7.88 -27.76
N PHE A 207 -10.32 -7.87 -26.44
CA PHE A 207 -10.06 -9.02 -25.60
C PHE A 207 -11.28 -9.36 -24.75
N GLU A 208 -11.84 -10.54 -24.94
CA GLU A 208 -12.80 -11.11 -24.00
C GLU A 208 -12.04 -11.71 -22.82
N VAL A 209 -12.30 -11.22 -21.61
CA VAL A 209 -11.55 -11.52 -20.38
C VAL A 209 -12.47 -11.70 -19.18
N ASP A 210 -12.03 -12.50 -18.21
CA ASP A 210 -12.76 -12.73 -16.96
C ASP A 210 -12.51 -11.61 -15.94
N LEU A 211 -11.37 -10.92 -16.06
CA LEU A 211 -10.94 -9.88 -15.13
C LEU A 211 -10.07 -8.82 -15.83
N VAL A 212 -10.29 -7.56 -15.48
CA VAL A 212 -9.40 -6.45 -15.82
C VAL A 212 -8.79 -5.86 -14.54
N LEU A 213 -7.46 -5.81 -14.47
CA LEU A 213 -6.72 -5.18 -13.38
C LEU A 213 -6.10 -3.85 -13.81
N GLY A 214 -6.18 -2.83 -12.97
CA GLY A 214 -5.60 -1.51 -13.19
C GLY A 214 -4.36 -1.26 -12.32
N ALA A 215 -3.21 -1.01 -12.96
CA ALA A 215 -1.93 -0.72 -12.32
C ALA A 215 -1.24 0.50 -12.98
N ILE A 216 -1.97 1.61 -13.08
CA ILE A 216 -1.56 2.83 -13.82
C ILE A 216 -0.93 3.92 -12.94
N GLY A 217 -0.34 3.52 -11.81
CA GLY A 217 0.26 4.43 -10.83
C GLY A 217 -0.63 4.67 -9.61
N ARG A 218 -0.09 5.39 -8.62
CA ARG A 218 -0.75 5.61 -7.32
C ARG A 218 -0.56 7.07 -6.88
N VAL A 219 -1.43 7.54 -6.00
CA VAL A 219 -1.42 8.89 -5.41
C VAL A 219 -1.34 8.76 -3.88
N PRO A 220 -0.49 9.55 -3.21
CA PRO A 220 -0.44 9.60 -1.74
C PRO A 220 -1.80 9.93 -1.10
N ASN A 221 -2.10 9.33 0.04
CA ASN A 221 -3.30 9.63 0.82
C ASN A 221 -2.99 10.70 1.89
N VAL A 222 -2.88 11.96 1.47
CA VAL A 222 -2.52 13.11 2.33
C VAL A 222 -3.72 13.97 2.72
N GLU A 223 -4.91 13.69 2.17
CA GLU A 223 -6.08 14.56 2.25
C GLU A 223 -6.52 14.83 3.70
N LEU A 224 -6.31 13.86 4.60
CA LEU A 224 -6.67 14.00 6.01
C LEU A 224 -5.89 15.10 6.73
N VAL A 225 -4.71 15.46 6.24
CA VAL A 225 -3.79 16.40 6.90
C VAL A 225 -3.33 17.53 5.99
N GLU A 226 -3.98 17.69 4.84
CA GLU A 226 -3.70 18.77 3.91
C GLU A 226 -3.93 20.13 4.59
N GLY A 227 -2.94 21.03 4.51
CA GLY A 227 -2.98 22.35 5.14
C GLY A 227 -2.68 22.38 6.63
N ILE A 228 -2.34 21.24 7.27
CA ILE A 228 -1.87 21.21 8.65
C ILE A 228 -0.34 21.30 8.66
N GLU A 229 0.18 22.42 9.14
CA GLU A 229 1.62 22.64 9.34
C GLU A 229 1.95 22.60 10.84
N ASP A 230 2.61 21.53 11.29
CA ASP A 230 3.04 21.36 12.68
C ASP A 230 4.20 20.37 12.79
N ASP A 231 5.19 20.67 13.63
CA ASP A 231 6.40 19.86 13.78
C ASP A 231 6.11 18.46 14.36
N ASN A 232 4.99 18.28 15.08
CA ASN A 232 4.57 17.01 15.68
C ASN A 232 3.69 16.17 14.75
N LEU A 233 3.47 16.62 13.51
CA LEU A 233 2.86 15.86 12.42
C LEU A 233 3.96 15.19 11.57
N PHE A 234 3.93 13.87 11.49
CA PHE A 234 4.89 13.10 10.69
C PHE A 234 4.20 12.32 9.58
N LEU A 235 4.81 12.31 8.40
CA LEU A 235 4.44 11.43 7.29
C LEU A 235 5.43 10.27 7.21
N VAL A 236 4.94 9.03 7.07
CA VAL A 236 5.77 7.81 7.08
C VAL A 236 5.45 6.91 5.88
N GLY A 237 6.50 6.53 5.14
CA GLY A 237 6.40 5.59 4.02
C GLY A 237 5.85 6.22 2.74
N ASP A 238 5.14 5.41 1.95
CA ASP A 238 4.67 5.75 0.61
C ASP A 238 3.85 7.05 0.50
N VAL A 239 3.27 7.52 1.60
CA VAL A 239 2.53 8.79 1.65
C VAL A 239 3.44 10.00 1.40
N LYS A 240 4.75 9.92 1.67
CA LYS A 240 5.72 11.00 1.44
C LYS A 240 6.87 10.66 0.50
N ASN A 241 7.12 9.38 0.20
CA ASN A 241 8.33 8.96 -0.52
C ASN A 241 8.29 9.17 -2.04
N GLY A 242 7.25 9.84 -2.57
CA GLY A 242 7.13 10.16 -3.99
C GLY A 242 7.22 8.92 -4.87
N ILE A 243 8.25 8.83 -5.70
CA ILE A 243 8.50 7.67 -6.57
C ILE A 243 9.24 6.52 -5.87
N TYR A 244 9.91 6.78 -4.75
CA TYR A 244 10.74 5.81 -4.01
C TYR A 244 9.92 5.00 -3.01
N ARG A 245 8.97 4.22 -3.53
CA ARG A 245 8.00 3.47 -2.71
C ARG A 245 8.48 2.06 -2.48
N GLN A 246 9.20 1.86 -1.37
CA GLN A 246 9.86 0.60 -1.04
C GLN A 246 9.56 0.22 0.42
N THR A 247 9.48 -1.09 0.69
CA THR A 247 9.17 -1.64 2.00
C THR A 247 10.23 -1.23 3.03
N ALA A 248 11.52 -1.40 2.70
CA ALA A 248 12.62 -1.00 3.58
C ALA A 248 12.62 0.50 3.91
N LEU A 249 12.28 1.36 2.94
CA LEU A 249 12.19 2.81 3.18
C LEU A 249 11.04 3.14 4.13
N SER A 250 9.88 2.49 3.96
CA SER A 250 8.74 2.69 4.86
C SER A 250 9.03 2.24 6.30
N ILE A 251 9.77 1.13 6.47
CA ILE A 251 10.25 0.69 7.80
C ILE A 251 11.20 1.73 8.40
N ALA A 252 12.22 2.14 7.63
CA ALA A 252 13.23 3.07 8.09
C ALA A 252 12.63 4.42 8.49
N ASP A 253 11.68 4.93 7.70
CA ASP A 253 10.91 6.13 8.02
C ASP A 253 10.19 6.00 9.37
N GLY A 254 9.49 4.89 9.58
CA GLY A 254 8.72 4.68 10.81
C GLY A 254 9.61 4.60 12.06
N ILE A 255 10.71 3.85 11.97
CA ILE A 255 11.71 3.78 13.04
C ILE A 255 12.31 5.16 13.31
N LYS A 256 12.71 5.89 12.27
CA LYS A 256 13.27 7.25 12.40
C LYS A 256 12.28 8.20 13.06
N THR A 257 11.01 8.18 12.66
CA THR A 257 9.95 9.01 13.28
C THR A 257 9.80 8.70 14.77
N ALA A 258 9.77 7.42 15.15
CA ALA A 258 9.71 7.04 16.56
C ALA A 258 10.92 7.54 17.36
N MET A 259 12.13 7.49 16.78
CA MET A 259 13.34 8.04 17.40
C MET A 259 13.27 9.55 17.61
N ILE A 260 12.75 10.30 16.63
CA ILE A 260 12.57 11.75 16.73
C ILE A 260 11.59 12.08 17.87
N ILE A 261 10.43 11.42 17.90
CA ILE A 261 9.42 11.62 18.95
C ILE A 261 10.03 11.34 20.33
N TRP A 262 10.72 10.21 20.50
CA TRP A 262 11.34 9.87 21.77
C TRP A 262 12.40 10.90 22.20
N ARG A 263 13.23 11.36 21.25
CA ARG A 263 14.25 12.37 21.55
C ARG A 263 13.62 13.68 22.03
N ARG A 264 12.56 14.15 21.36
CA ARG A 264 11.81 15.35 21.76
C ARG A 264 11.18 15.20 23.13
N GLU A 265 10.58 14.05 23.44
CA GLU A 265 10.01 13.81 24.77
C GLU A 265 11.07 13.73 25.87
N ARG A 266 12.27 13.22 25.55
CA ARG A 266 13.34 13.03 26.54
C ARG A 266 14.18 14.28 26.79
N TYR A 267 14.42 15.09 25.77
CA TYR A 267 15.39 16.19 25.77
C TYR A 267 14.83 17.54 25.28
N GLY A 268 13.56 17.61 24.86
CA GLY A 268 13.00 18.78 24.18
C GLY A 268 13.50 18.94 22.73
N ASP A 269 13.22 20.08 22.10
CA ASP A 269 13.58 20.38 20.71
C ASP A 269 15.06 20.77 20.50
N THR A 270 15.98 20.15 21.22
CA THR A 270 17.43 20.40 21.09
C THR A 270 18.10 19.38 20.16
N GLU A 271 18.85 19.87 19.18
CA GLU A 271 19.58 19.08 18.16
C GLU A 271 20.59 18.08 18.74
#